data_AF-A0A959QWP2-F1
#
_entry.id   AF-A0A959QWP2-F1
#
_cell.length_a   1.000
_cell.length_b   1.000
_cell.length_c   1.000
_cell.angle_alpha   90.00
_cell.angle_beta   90.00
_cell.angle_gamma   90.00
#
_symmetry.space_group_name_H-M   'P 1'
#
loop_
_entity.id
_entity.type
_entity.pdbx_description
1 polymer ?
#
loop_
_entity_poly.entity_id
_entity_poly.type
_entity_poly.pdbx_seq_one_letter_code
_entity_poly.pdbx_strand_id
1 'polypeptide(L)'
;MKRFSNILVALGVTVFLMIVGKKSEVKAQCLAGFTYKKDTLMIGGCPWEIELCFKCGLSYPGEVKVNSATPIPQFPPCTPVTLQQALDYAYSQLANYDYIINELCQTYPSIPPCPQQSQAIRIHHNYCWKMTRIIYHGQETIRFTACPSDGCYEDVTFCHDGTNINRISTGYMTGPPTCGLEESMATVPTVVGQSSDCFIYHSPCNP
;
A
#
# COMPACT_ATOMS: atom_id res chain seq x y z
N MET A 1 64.69 2.10 -0.96
CA MET A 1 63.47 2.17 -0.12
C MET A 1 62.48 3.28 -0.47
N LYS A 2 62.91 4.47 -0.95
CA LYS A 2 61.98 5.58 -1.30
C LYS A 2 60.91 5.27 -2.36
N ARG A 3 61.14 4.33 -3.29
CA ARG A 3 60.17 4.00 -4.36
C ARG A 3 58.94 3.22 -3.88
N PHE A 4 59.03 2.47 -2.79
CA PHE A 4 57.89 1.71 -2.25
C PHE A 4 56.92 2.58 -1.44
N SER A 5 57.39 3.70 -0.87
CA SER A 5 56.57 4.62 -0.08
C SER A 5 55.50 5.32 -0.91
N ASN A 6 55.81 5.71 -2.15
CA ASN A 6 54.87 6.42 -3.02
C ASN A 6 53.73 5.51 -3.51
N ILE A 7 54.00 4.21 -3.67
CA ILE A 7 52.99 3.24 -4.08
C ILE A 7 52.00 2.97 -2.94
N LEU A 8 52.49 2.86 -1.70
CA LEU A 8 51.64 2.66 -0.52
C LEU A 8 50.73 3.88 -0.24
N VAL A 9 51.25 5.10 -0.40
CA VAL A 9 50.46 6.32 -0.24
C VAL A 9 49.39 6.43 -1.32
N ALA A 10 49.73 6.12 -2.57
CA ALA A 10 48.74 6.12 -3.66
C ALA A 10 47.61 5.12 -3.39
N LEU A 11 47.93 3.88 -3.03
CA LEU A 11 46.95 2.84 -2.69
C LEU A 11 46.05 3.24 -1.51
N GLY A 12 46.62 3.86 -0.47
CA GLY A 12 45.85 4.34 0.68
C GLY A 12 44.82 5.42 0.30
N VAL A 13 45.21 6.36 -0.56
CA VAL A 13 44.32 7.44 -1.05
C VAL A 13 43.21 6.88 -1.94
N THR A 14 43.50 5.93 -2.83
CA THR A 14 42.47 5.34 -3.70
C THR A 14 41.43 4.55 -2.90
N VAL A 15 41.86 3.79 -1.90
CA VAL A 15 40.95 3.02 -1.03
C VAL A 15 40.06 3.96 -0.22
N PHE A 16 40.62 5.05 0.33
CA PHE A 16 39.85 6.03 1.08
C PHE A 16 38.79 6.74 0.21
N LEU A 17 39.14 7.12 -1.03
CA LEU A 17 38.18 7.73 -1.97
C LEU A 17 37.05 6.78 -2.38
N MET A 18 37.33 5.47 -2.50
CA MET A 18 36.28 4.47 -2.79
C MET A 18 35.32 4.26 -1.61
N ILE A 19 35.78 4.43 -0.36
CA ILE A 19 34.94 4.28 0.84
C ILE A 19 34.05 5.53 1.03
N VAL A 20 34.60 6.73 0.82
CA VAL A 20 33.85 7.99 1.00
C VAL A 20 32.85 8.22 -0.15
N GLY A 21 33.12 7.68 -1.35
CA GLY A 21 32.24 7.82 -2.52
C GLY A 21 30.95 7.00 -2.49
N LYS A 22 30.73 6.15 -1.46
CA LYS A 22 29.50 5.34 -1.33
C LYS A 22 28.65 5.76 -0.14
N LYS A 23 28.35 7.05 0.00
CA LYS A 23 27.03 7.45 0.54
C LYS A 23 25.98 7.24 -0.55
N SER A 24 25.78 5.98 -0.91
CA SER A 24 24.56 5.58 -1.61
C SER A 24 23.46 5.72 -0.58
N GLU A 25 22.65 6.78 -0.68
CA GLU A 25 21.33 6.76 -0.08
C GLU A 25 20.65 5.49 -0.59
N VAL A 26 20.47 4.51 0.29
CA VAL A 26 19.66 3.34 -0.03
C VAL A 26 18.23 3.85 -0.05
N LYS A 27 17.84 4.45 -1.19
CA LYS A 27 16.44 4.73 -1.49
C LYS A 27 15.74 3.39 -1.45
N ALA A 28 14.70 3.25 -0.63
CA ALA A 28 13.93 2.03 -0.52
C ALA A 28 13.34 1.70 -1.90
N GLN A 29 14.02 0.85 -2.66
CA GLN A 29 13.62 0.51 -4.01
C GLN A 29 12.31 -0.27 -3.93
N CYS A 30 11.29 0.19 -4.68
CA CYS A 30 10.02 -0.51 -4.72
C CYS A 30 10.19 -1.95 -5.21
N LEU A 31 9.35 -2.85 -4.70
CA LEU A 31 9.26 -4.23 -5.19
C LEU A 31 8.93 -4.24 -6.68
N ALA A 32 9.34 -5.30 -7.38
CA ALA A 32 9.01 -5.45 -8.80
C ALA A 32 7.48 -5.35 -9.03
N GLY A 33 7.10 -4.51 -10.00
CA GLY A 33 5.69 -4.23 -10.31
C GLY A 33 5.04 -3.10 -9.51
N PHE A 34 5.79 -2.42 -8.63
CA PHE A 34 5.36 -1.19 -7.97
C PHE A 34 6.09 0.02 -8.57
N THR A 35 5.38 1.12 -8.69
CA THR A 35 5.88 2.43 -9.08
C THR A 35 6.20 3.25 -7.85
N TYR A 36 7.27 4.05 -7.91
CA TYR A 36 7.70 4.93 -6.83
C TYR A 36 7.15 6.35 -7.02
N LYS A 37 6.63 6.96 -5.95
CA LYS A 37 6.28 8.38 -5.89
C LYS A 37 6.69 8.96 -4.54
N LYS A 38 7.06 10.24 -4.52
CA LYS A 38 7.17 11.03 -3.29
C LYS A 38 5.97 11.95 -3.20
N ASP A 39 5.42 12.07 -2.00
CA ASP A 39 4.39 13.07 -1.71
C ASP A 39 4.73 13.82 -0.43
N THR A 40 4.14 15.00 -0.26
CA THR A 40 4.34 15.84 0.94
C THR A 40 3.02 15.97 1.68
N LEU A 41 3.01 15.56 2.95
CA LEU A 41 1.84 15.67 3.81
C LEU A 41 2.10 16.56 5.02
N MET A 42 1.08 17.30 5.43
CA MET A 42 1.08 18.03 6.70
C MET A 42 0.57 17.11 7.81
N ILE A 43 1.46 16.72 8.73
CA ILE A 43 1.15 15.80 9.83
C ILE A 43 1.53 16.47 11.14
N GLY A 44 0.54 16.68 12.02
CA GLY A 44 0.74 17.38 13.30
C GLY A 44 1.27 18.81 13.13
N GLY A 45 0.94 19.48 12.02
CA GLY A 45 1.43 20.84 11.72
C GLY A 45 2.85 20.91 11.15
N CYS A 46 3.51 19.77 10.92
CA CYS A 46 4.80 19.68 10.25
C CYS A 46 4.67 19.10 8.84
N PRO A 47 5.46 19.56 7.85
CA PRO A 47 5.58 18.91 6.56
C PRO A 47 6.44 17.65 6.69
N TRP A 48 5.95 16.57 6.09
CA TRP A 48 6.64 15.29 5.99
C TRP A 48 6.73 14.89 4.53
N GLU A 49 7.92 14.46 4.10
CA GLU A 49 8.12 13.81 2.81
C GLU A 49 7.84 12.31 2.99
N ILE A 50 6.88 11.80 2.23
CA ILE A 50 6.42 10.43 2.28
C ILE A 50 6.88 9.73 1.01
N GLU A 51 7.60 8.62 1.16
CA GLU A 51 7.98 7.76 0.05
C GLU A 51 6.97 6.64 -0.12
N LEU A 52 6.39 6.56 -1.31
CA LEU A 52 5.30 5.65 -1.64
C LEU A 52 5.75 4.68 -2.72
N CYS A 53 5.42 3.41 -2.52
CA CYS A 53 5.41 2.41 -3.57
C CYS A 53 3.96 2.04 -3.83
N PHE A 54 3.48 2.27 -5.05
CA PHE A 54 2.12 1.96 -5.42
C PHE A 54 2.06 1.07 -6.64
N LYS A 55 1.07 0.18 -6.67
CA LYS A 55 0.73 -0.62 -7.82
C LYS A 55 -0.74 -0.41 -8.10
N CYS A 56 -1.04 0.15 -9.25
CA CYS A 56 -2.41 0.25 -9.67
C CYS A 56 -2.95 -1.15 -10.04
N GLY A 57 -4.16 -1.52 -9.58
CA GLY A 57 -4.90 -2.70 -10.03
C GLY A 57 -6.30 -2.37 -10.56
N LEU A 58 -6.88 -3.25 -11.38
CA LEU A 58 -8.27 -3.10 -11.86
C LEU A 58 -9.30 -3.45 -10.76
N SER A 59 -9.02 -4.43 -9.90
CA SER A 59 -9.98 -5.02 -8.92
C SER A 59 -10.00 -4.39 -7.54
N TYR A 60 -9.05 -3.51 -7.29
CA TYR A 60 -8.88 -2.77 -6.05
C TYR A 60 -8.15 -1.49 -6.44
N PRO A 61 -8.46 -0.30 -5.87
CA PRO A 61 -7.95 0.99 -6.37
C PRO A 61 -6.44 0.98 -6.64
N GLY A 62 -5.70 0.18 -5.88
CA GLY A 62 -4.31 -0.17 -6.10
C GLY A 62 -3.79 -0.70 -4.77
N GLU A 63 -2.55 -1.17 -4.75
CA GLU A 63 -1.83 -1.43 -3.51
C GLU A 63 -0.89 -0.26 -3.26
N VAL A 64 -1.06 0.46 -2.16
CA VAL A 64 -0.15 1.52 -1.71
C VAL A 64 0.62 1.04 -0.50
N LYS A 65 1.93 1.24 -0.52
CA LYS A 65 2.84 1.01 0.59
C LYS A 65 3.58 2.30 0.89
N VAL A 66 3.51 2.72 2.15
CA VAL A 66 4.35 3.79 2.66
C VAL A 66 5.67 3.17 3.10
N ASN A 67 6.75 3.49 2.40
CA ASN A 67 8.09 2.95 2.70
C ASN A 67 8.80 3.74 3.78
N SER A 68 8.65 5.06 3.75
CA SER A 68 9.31 5.95 4.72
C SER A 68 8.52 7.25 4.86
N ALA A 69 8.72 7.90 6.00
CA ALA A 69 8.24 9.25 6.27
C ALA A 69 9.39 10.02 6.91
N THR A 70 9.79 11.13 6.29
CA THR A 70 10.91 11.96 6.75
C THR A 70 10.40 13.37 7.03
N PRO A 71 10.58 13.91 8.25
CA PRO A 71 10.14 15.27 8.55
C PRO A 71 11.01 16.26 7.77
N ILE A 72 10.37 17.23 7.11
CA ILE A 72 11.06 18.27 6.37
C ILE A 72 11.35 19.42 7.35
N PRO A 73 12.62 19.81 7.54
CA PRO A 73 12.95 20.96 8.37
C PRO A 73 12.31 22.23 7.81
N GLN A 74 11.58 22.97 8.65
CA GLN A 74 10.91 24.21 8.26
C GLN A 74 11.13 25.33 9.29
N PHE A 75 10.89 26.57 8.86
CA PHE A 75 10.95 27.76 9.70
C PHE A 75 9.62 28.52 9.63
N PRO A 76 8.93 28.77 10.77
CA PRO A 76 9.33 28.47 12.15
C PRO A 76 9.40 26.95 12.44
N PRO A 77 10.28 26.52 13.36
CA PRO A 77 10.44 25.11 13.68
C PRO A 77 9.15 24.56 14.28
N CYS A 78 8.69 23.43 13.76
CA CYS A 78 7.58 22.66 14.30
C CYS A 78 8.12 21.44 15.04
N THR A 79 7.35 20.89 15.98
CA THR A 79 7.71 19.66 16.70
C THR A 79 7.11 18.46 15.96
N PRO A 80 7.92 17.64 15.26
CA PRO A 80 7.40 16.50 14.51
C PRO A 80 6.80 15.45 15.45
N VAL A 81 5.70 14.82 15.00
CA VAL A 81 5.13 13.64 15.65
C VAL A 81 6.09 12.44 15.57
N THR A 82 5.78 11.37 16.28
CA THR A 82 6.57 10.13 16.18
C THR A 82 6.46 9.53 14.77
N LEU A 83 7.49 8.81 14.33
CA LEU A 83 7.50 8.16 13.01
C LEU A 83 6.29 7.23 12.82
N GLN A 84 5.91 6.46 13.84
CA GLN A 84 4.75 5.56 13.75
C GLN A 84 3.45 6.34 13.49
N GLN A 85 3.23 7.44 14.23
CA GLN A 85 2.06 8.30 14.01
C GLN A 85 2.06 8.95 12.62
N ALA A 86 3.24 9.33 12.11
CA ALA A 86 3.38 9.85 10.76
C ALA A 86 3.03 8.80 9.71
N LEU A 87 3.50 7.56 9.88
CA LEU A 87 3.19 6.44 8.97
C LEU A 87 1.69 6.08 9.01
N ASP A 88 1.10 5.97 10.21
CA ASP A 88 -0.32 5.65 10.36
C ASP A 88 -1.22 6.72 9.71
N TYR A 89 -0.88 8.00 9.95
CA TYR A 89 -1.59 9.11 9.32
C TYR A 89 -1.41 9.10 7.81
N ALA A 90 -0.17 8.97 7.31
CA ALA A 90 0.10 8.93 5.88
C ALA A 90 -0.64 7.76 5.21
N TYR A 91 -0.68 6.58 5.82
CA TYR A 91 -1.43 5.45 5.30
C TYR A 91 -2.93 5.75 5.22
N SER A 92 -3.52 6.38 6.25
CA SER A 92 -4.94 6.78 6.23
C SER A 92 -5.29 7.77 5.11
N GLN A 93 -4.36 8.65 4.74
CA GLN A 93 -4.58 9.69 3.72
C GLN A 93 -4.25 9.21 2.30
N LEU A 94 -3.35 8.24 2.16
CA LEU A 94 -2.80 7.84 0.85
C LEU A 94 -3.28 6.47 0.39
N ALA A 95 -3.81 5.64 1.29
CA ALA A 95 -4.40 4.34 0.96
C ALA A 95 -5.93 4.39 0.76
N ASN A 96 -6.51 5.58 0.59
CA ASN A 96 -7.93 5.70 0.24
C ASN A 96 -8.17 5.63 -1.27
N TYR A 97 -9.39 5.23 -1.65
CA TYR A 97 -9.77 5.00 -3.04
C TYR A 97 -9.56 6.24 -3.92
N ASP A 98 -10.01 7.41 -3.45
CA ASP A 98 -10.00 8.64 -4.23
C ASP A 98 -8.58 9.11 -4.55
N TYR A 99 -7.69 9.09 -3.56
CA TYR A 99 -6.29 9.45 -3.76
C TYR A 99 -5.61 8.48 -4.73
N ILE A 100 -5.84 7.16 -4.58
CA ILE A 100 -5.19 6.19 -5.46
C ILE A 100 -5.62 6.38 -6.91
N ILE A 101 -6.92 6.52 -7.18
CA ILE A 101 -7.42 6.67 -8.55
C ILE A 101 -7.04 8.03 -9.13
N ASN A 102 -7.27 9.10 -8.37
CA ASN A 102 -7.14 10.47 -8.89
C ASN A 102 -5.71 11.01 -8.84
N GLU A 103 -4.82 10.49 -7.99
CA GLU A 103 -3.46 11.03 -7.82
C GLU A 103 -2.34 10.06 -8.17
N LEU A 104 -2.58 8.74 -8.09
CA LEU A 104 -1.56 7.73 -8.39
C LEU A 104 -1.81 7.06 -9.74
N CYS A 105 -3.06 6.75 -10.05
CA CYS A 105 -3.44 5.90 -11.17
C CYS A 105 -4.16 6.66 -12.30
N GLN A 106 -3.87 7.97 -12.44
CA GLN A 106 -4.47 8.86 -13.44
C GLN A 106 -4.31 8.34 -14.89
N THR A 107 -3.15 7.75 -15.20
CA THR A 107 -2.84 7.21 -16.52
C THR A 107 -2.97 5.70 -16.48
N TYR A 108 -4.21 5.22 -16.62
CA TYR A 108 -4.48 3.81 -16.80
C TYR A 108 -4.67 3.48 -18.29
N PRO A 109 -3.62 3.07 -19.01
CA PRO A 109 -3.74 2.72 -20.44
C PRO A 109 -4.54 1.41 -20.68
N SER A 110 -5.06 0.76 -19.63
CA SER A 110 -5.72 -0.55 -19.72
C SER A 110 -7.18 -0.56 -19.28
N ILE A 111 -7.76 0.57 -18.87
CA ILE A 111 -9.21 0.66 -18.66
C ILE A 111 -9.81 1.01 -20.02
N PRO A 112 -10.66 0.15 -20.60
CA PRO A 112 -11.20 0.39 -21.93
C PRO A 112 -12.39 1.36 -21.90
N PRO A 113 -12.76 1.95 -23.05
CA PRO A 113 -13.92 2.82 -23.13
C PRO A 113 -15.22 2.05 -22.86
N CYS A 114 -16.15 2.69 -22.15
CA CYS A 114 -17.50 2.13 -21.97
C CYS A 114 -18.20 2.02 -23.33
N PRO A 115 -19.02 0.98 -23.62
CA PRO A 115 -19.40 -0.17 -22.76
C PRO A 115 -18.82 -1.54 -23.21
N GLN A 116 -17.92 -1.62 -24.20
CA GLN A 116 -17.74 -2.86 -24.99
C GLN A 116 -16.44 -3.65 -24.81
N GLN A 117 -15.47 -3.21 -24.01
CA GLN A 117 -14.14 -3.84 -24.03
C GLN A 117 -13.57 -4.23 -22.67
N SER A 118 -14.33 -4.07 -21.59
CA SER A 118 -13.84 -4.35 -20.24
C SER A 118 -14.06 -5.80 -19.84
N GLN A 119 -12.97 -6.44 -19.45
CA GLN A 119 -13.01 -7.74 -18.78
C GLN A 119 -13.59 -7.54 -17.38
N ALA A 120 -14.63 -8.28 -17.05
CA ALA A 120 -15.16 -8.33 -15.70
C ALA A 120 -14.12 -8.93 -14.75
N ILE A 121 -13.98 -8.31 -13.59
CA ILE A 121 -13.08 -8.73 -12.53
C ILE A 121 -13.91 -9.05 -11.29
N ARG A 122 -13.51 -10.10 -10.59
CA ARG A 122 -14.21 -10.58 -9.42
C ARG A 122 -13.66 -9.91 -8.17
N ILE A 123 -14.50 -9.18 -7.46
CA ILE A 123 -14.19 -8.61 -6.14
C ILE A 123 -14.79 -9.53 -5.10
N HIS A 124 -13.95 -10.04 -4.19
CA HIS A 124 -14.38 -10.86 -3.07
C HIS A 124 -14.59 -10.00 -1.83
N HIS A 125 -15.79 -10.07 -1.25
CA HIS A 125 -16.17 -9.47 0.02
C HIS A 125 -16.09 -10.53 1.09
N ASN A 126 -15.22 -10.33 2.07
CA ASN A 126 -14.96 -11.32 3.11
C ASN A 126 -15.77 -10.97 4.35
N TYR A 127 -16.40 -11.97 4.95
CA TYR A 127 -17.22 -11.77 6.16
C TYR A 127 -16.51 -12.21 7.44
N CYS A 128 -15.26 -12.66 7.35
CA CYS A 128 -14.41 -12.91 8.51
C CYS A 128 -12.92 -12.73 8.18
N TRP A 129 -12.14 -12.42 9.22
CA TRP A 129 -10.69 -12.30 9.17
C TRP A 129 -10.07 -13.47 9.92
N LYS A 130 -8.89 -13.90 9.51
CA LYS A 130 -8.06 -14.90 10.16
C LYS A 130 -6.68 -14.33 10.39
N MET A 131 -6.19 -14.43 11.63
CA MET A 131 -4.82 -14.05 11.94
C MET A 131 -3.87 -15.10 11.38
N THR A 132 -2.94 -14.70 10.53
CA THR A 132 -1.93 -15.58 9.93
C THR A 132 -0.54 -15.00 10.15
N ARG A 133 0.47 -15.88 10.19
CA ARG A 133 1.87 -15.46 10.08
C ARG A 133 2.29 -15.47 8.63
N ILE A 134 2.91 -14.37 8.21
CA ILE A 134 3.61 -14.30 6.94
C ILE A 134 5.06 -13.89 7.21
N ILE A 135 5.96 -14.29 6.31
CA ILE A 135 7.35 -13.81 6.32
C ILE A 135 7.41 -12.59 5.39
N TYR A 136 7.69 -11.42 5.95
CA TYR A 136 7.85 -10.18 5.19
C TYR A 136 9.24 -9.61 5.46
N HIS A 137 10.06 -9.48 4.41
CA HIS A 137 11.48 -9.08 4.49
C HIS A 137 12.30 -9.90 5.50
N GLY A 138 12.07 -11.22 5.54
CA GLY A 138 12.78 -12.13 6.45
C GLY A 138 12.36 -12.04 7.92
N GLN A 139 11.36 -11.21 8.24
CA GLN A 139 10.77 -11.13 9.57
C GLN A 139 9.38 -11.77 9.58
N GLU A 140 9.06 -12.50 10.64
CA GLU A 140 7.69 -12.96 10.87
C GLU A 140 6.82 -11.78 11.26
N THR A 141 5.74 -11.57 10.52
CA THR A 141 4.73 -10.56 10.84
C THR A 141 3.33 -11.15 10.83
N ILE A 142 2.44 -10.51 11.57
CA ILE A 142 1.03 -10.87 11.62
C ILE A 142 0.30 -10.21 10.46
N ARG A 143 -0.48 -10.99 9.73
CA ARG A 143 -1.41 -10.51 8.72
C ARG A 143 -2.79 -11.09 8.96
N PHE A 144 -3.80 -10.24 8.91
CA PHE A 144 -5.18 -10.68 8.85
C PHE A 144 -5.55 -10.98 7.39
N THR A 145 -6.05 -12.19 7.12
CA THR A 145 -6.48 -12.66 5.80
C THR A 145 -7.93 -13.10 5.83
N ALA A 146 -8.60 -13.14 4.69
CA ALA A 146 -9.95 -13.72 4.60
C ALA A 146 -10.01 -15.18 5.09
N CYS A 147 -11.16 -15.59 5.62
CA CYS A 147 -11.42 -17.01 5.86
C CYS A 147 -11.70 -17.78 4.54
N PRO A 148 -11.47 -19.10 4.48
CA PRO A 148 -11.51 -19.88 3.23
C PRO A 148 -12.90 -20.10 2.60
N SER A 149 -13.99 -19.94 3.36
CA SER A 149 -15.33 -20.44 3.00
C SER A 149 -16.42 -19.40 2.82
N ASP A 150 -16.22 -18.15 3.26
CA ASP A 150 -17.34 -17.24 3.52
C ASP A 150 -17.08 -15.86 2.93
N GLY A 151 -17.29 -15.75 1.62
CA GLY A 151 -17.27 -14.46 0.94
C GLY A 151 -18.32 -14.38 -0.15
N CYS A 152 -18.98 -13.23 -0.24
CA CYS A 152 -19.71 -12.86 -1.44
C CYS A 152 -18.70 -12.41 -2.49
N TYR A 153 -19.08 -12.50 -3.75
CA TYR A 153 -18.34 -11.82 -4.79
C TYR A 153 -19.28 -11.03 -5.69
N GLU A 154 -18.74 -9.94 -6.21
CA GLU A 154 -19.34 -9.19 -7.29
C GLU A 154 -18.39 -9.17 -8.48
N ASP A 155 -18.96 -9.35 -9.66
CA ASP A 155 -18.23 -9.19 -10.91
C ASP A 155 -18.43 -7.74 -11.37
N VAL A 156 -17.32 -7.01 -11.36
CA VAL A 156 -17.29 -5.57 -11.62
C VAL A 156 -16.52 -5.34 -12.90
N THR A 157 -16.99 -4.39 -13.66
CA THR A 157 -16.40 -4.00 -14.93
C THR A 157 -16.09 -2.51 -14.84
N PHE A 158 -14.81 -2.16 -14.92
CA PHE A 158 -14.37 -0.78 -14.95
C PHE A 158 -14.19 -0.34 -16.41
N CYS A 159 -14.74 0.81 -16.76
CA CYS A 159 -14.57 1.41 -18.08
C CYS A 159 -14.48 2.94 -17.95
N HIS A 160 -13.98 3.65 -18.95
CA HIS A 160 -13.97 5.11 -18.95
C HIS A 160 -14.92 5.69 -20.01
N ASP A 161 -15.53 6.85 -19.73
CA ASP A 161 -16.37 7.57 -20.70
C ASP A 161 -15.62 8.74 -21.40
N GLY A 162 -14.31 8.83 -21.16
CA GLY A 162 -13.46 9.92 -21.67
C GLY A 162 -13.21 11.03 -20.66
N THR A 163 -13.91 11.04 -19.53
CA THR A 163 -13.67 11.98 -18.43
C THR A 163 -13.62 11.27 -17.07
N ASN A 164 -14.47 10.28 -16.85
CA ASN A 164 -14.59 9.54 -15.60
C ASN A 164 -14.34 8.05 -15.81
N ILE A 165 -13.92 7.38 -14.73
CA ILE A 165 -13.95 5.92 -14.63
C ILE A 165 -15.31 5.51 -14.06
N ASN A 166 -16.07 4.78 -14.85
CA ASN A 166 -17.34 4.19 -14.46
C ASN A 166 -17.13 2.76 -13.94
N ARG A 167 -17.84 2.44 -12.86
CA ARG A 167 -17.89 1.11 -12.25
C ARG A 167 -19.24 0.49 -12.55
N ILE A 168 -19.26 -0.54 -13.39
CA ILE A 168 -20.49 -1.26 -13.77
C ILE A 168 -20.48 -2.62 -13.07
N SER A 169 -21.46 -2.87 -12.20
CA SER A 169 -21.66 -4.20 -11.62
C SER A 169 -22.42 -5.07 -12.63
N THR A 170 -21.83 -6.19 -13.05
CA THR A 170 -22.38 -7.06 -14.10
C THR A 170 -22.93 -8.38 -13.56
N GLY A 171 -22.64 -8.71 -12.29
CA GLY A 171 -23.20 -9.87 -11.62
C GLY A 171 -22.94 -9.84 -10.11
N TYR A 172 -23.89 -10.40 -9.36
CA TYR A 172 -23.81 -10.64 -7.93
C TYR A 172 -24.19 -12.08 -7.64
N MET A 173 -23.44 -12.74 -6.76
CA MET A 173 -23.87 -14.02 -6.21
C MET A 173 -24.13 -13.82 -4.72
N THR A 174 -25.41 -13.72 -4.37
CA THR A 174 -25.87 -13.65 -2.98
C THR A 174 -25.82 -15.03 -2.34
N GLY A 175 -25.07 -15.11 -1.26
CA GLY A 175 -25.20 -16.16 -0.28
C GLY A 175 -24.68 -15.60 1.03
N PRO A 176 -25.51 -14.91 1.84
CA PRO A 176 -25.05 -14.53 3.16
C PRO A 176 -24.83 -15.80 3.97
N PRO A 177 -23.70 -15.97 4.66
CA PRO A 177 -23.83 -16.48 6.02
C PRO A 177 -24.70 -15.46 6.78
N THR A 178 -25.66 -15.92 7.57
CA THR A 178 -26.47 -15.05 8.45
C THR A 178 -25.57 -14.50 9.56
N CYS A 179 -24.75 -13.51 9.23
CA CYS A 179 -23.84 -12.87 10.18
C CYS A 179 -24.64 -11.81 10.93
N GLY A 180 -24.63 -11.91 12.27
CA GLY A 180 -25.45 -11.06 13.14
C GLY A 180 -24.72 -9.88 13.75
N LEU A 181 -23.42 -9.72 13.46
CA LEU A 181 -22.57 -8.69 14.02
C LEU A 181 -22.20 -7.66 12.96
N GLU A 182 -22.15 -6.39 13.33
CA GLU A 182 -21.48 -5.35 12.54
C GLU A 182 -19.97 -5.59 12.52
N GLU A 183 -19.27 -5.18 11.46
CA GLU A 183 -17.80 -5.29 11.37
C GLU A 183 -17.10 -4.69 12.59
N SER A 184 -17.57 -3.54 13.04
CA SER A 184 -17.06 -2.85 14.23
C SER A 184 -17.25 -3.61 15.54
N MET A 185 -18.15 -4.61 15.56
CA MET A 185 -18.44 -5.47 16.71
C MET A 185 -17.75 -6.84 16.61
N ALA A 186 -17.11 -7.14 15.47
CA ALA A 186 -16.43 -8.40 15.28
C ALA A 186 -15.21 -8.51 16.20
N THR A 187 -15.07 -9.66 16.86
CA THR A 187 -13.90 -9.92 17.69
C THR A 187 -12.64 -9.99 16.82
N VAL A 188 -11.69 -9.08 17.06
CA VAL A 188 -10.39 -9.14 16.39
C VAL A 188 -9.61 -10.34 16.93
N PRO A 189 -9.17 -11.28 16.08
CA PRO A 189 -8.44 -12.45 16.53
C PRO A 189 -7.12 -12.07 17.19
N THR A 190 -6.83 -12.66 18.34
CA THR A 190 -5.60 -12.38 19.11
C THR A 190 -4.58 -13.52 19.02
N VAL A 191 -4.98 -14.68 18.49
CA VAL A 191 -4.14 -15.87 18.37
C VAL A 191 -3.93 -16.23 16.89
N VAL A 192 -2.69 -16.54 16.50
CA VAL A 192 -2.39 -16.97 15.14
C VAL A 192 -3.17 -18.25 14.81
N GLY A 193 -3.88 -18.22 13.68
CA GLY A 193 -4.79 -19.27 13.24
C GLY A 193 -6.24 -19.08 13.67
N GLN A 194 -6.52 -18.17 14.60
CA GLN A 194 -7.88 -17.83 15.02
C GLN A 194 -8.58 -16.98 13.95
N SER A 195 -9.84 -17.32 13.68
CA SER A 195 -10.74 -16.50 12.87
C SER A 195 -11.59 -15.60 13.75
N SER A 196 -12.02 -14.46 13.20
CA SER A 196 -13.02 -13.60 13.83
C SER A 196 -14.38 -14.27 13.77
N ASP A 197 -15.32 -13.74 14.55
CA ASP A 197 -16.73 -13.97 14.29
C ASP A 197 -17.10 -13.48 12.89
N CYS A 198 -18.16 -14.04 12.32
CA CYS A 198 -18.69 -13.52 11.06
C CYS A 198 -19.34 -12.15 11.29
N PHE A 199 -19.11 -11.20 10.38
CA PHE A 199 -19.70 -9.87 10.44
C PHE A 199 -20.27 -9.41 9.10
N ILE A 200 -21.18 -8.45 9.20
CA ILE A 200 -21.80 -7.69 8.12
C ILE A 200 -20.75 -6.70 7.63
N TYR A 201 -20.27 -6.92 6.41
CA TYR A 201 -19.50 -5.93 5.66
C TYR A 201 -20.46 -5.22 4.70
N HIS A 202 -20.75 -3.95 4.97
CA HIS A 202 -21.68 -3.13 4.17
C HIS A 202 -21.08 -2.87 2.79
N SER A 203 -21.43 -3.72 1.83
CA SER A 203 -20.96 -3.66 0.46
C SER A 203 -22.11 -3.93 -0.50
N PRO A 204 -21.96 -3.76 -1.82
CA PRO A 204 -23.05 -4.07 -2.75
C PRO A 204 -23.57 -5.52 -2.65
N CYS A 205 -22.76 -6.42 -2.10
CA CYS A 205 -23.10 -7.80 -1.78
C CYS A 205 -23.97 -7.98 -0.53
N ASN A 206 -24.00 -6.98 0.35
CA ASN A 206 -24.68 -6.96 1.64
C ASN A 206 -24.97 -5.49 2.00
N PRO A 207 -26.02 -4.91 1.39
CA PRO A 207 -26.33 -3.47 1.47
C PRO A 207 -26.91 -3.04 2.82
#